data_AF-A0ABD2HG11-F1
#
_entry.id   AF-A0ABD2HG11-F1
#
_cell.length_a   1.000
_cell.length_b   1.000
_cell.length_c   1.000
_cell.angle_alpha   90.00
_cell.angle_beta   90.00
_cell.angle_gamma   90.00
#
_symmetry.space_group_name_H-M   'P 1'
#
loop_
_entity.id
_entity.type
_entity.pdbx_description
1 polymer ?
#
loop_
_entity_poly.entity_id
_entity_poly.type
_entity_poly.pdbx_seq_one_letter_code
_entity_poly.pdbx_strand_id
1 'polypeptide(L)' 'MGNKQTTFTDEQLEAFQDCTFFTRKEILRLHGRYRELAPHLVPLDFTNSPRHQSPPDAHRQHAGAQGEPVQGPDR' A
#
# COMPACT_ATOMS: atom_id res chain seq x y z
N MET A 1 -7.86 14.17 23.02
CA MET A 1 -6.91 14.26 21.88
C MET A 1 -7.32 13.19 20.88
N GLY A 2 -8.02 13.61 19.82
CA GLY A 2 -8.75 12.73 18.92
C GLY A 2 -7.82 11.91 18.04
N ASN A 3 -8.00 10.60 18.08
CA ASN A 3 -7.31 9.63 17.24
C ASN A 3 -7.58 10.00 15.79
N LYS A 4 -6.58 10.52 15.09
CA LYS A 4 -6.65 10.75 13.64
C LYS A 4 -6.59 9.38 12.98
N GLN A 5 -7.71 8.65 12.97
CA GLN A 5 -7.89 7.57 12.00
C GLN A 5 -7.80 8.23 10.62
N THR A 6 -6.63 8.12 10.01
CA THR A 6 -6.42 8.55 8.63
C THR A 6 -7.24 7.61 7.75
N THR A 7 -8.04 8.17 6.85
CA THR A 7 -8.87 7.40 5.92
C THR A 7 -8.03 6.43 5.07
N PHE A 8 -6.77 6.79 4.82
CA PHE A 8 -5.81 5.98 4.07
C PHE A 8 -4.72 5.46 5.00
N THR A 9 -4.24 4.24 4.71
CA THR A 9 -3.02 3.70 5.34
C THR A 9 -1.79 4.45 4.83
N ASP A 10 -0.68 4.37 5.56
CA ASP A 10 0.60 4.95 5.12
C ASP A 10 1.07 4.38 3.78
N GLU A 11 0.90 3.07 3.57
CA GLU A 11 1.24 2.39 2.31
C GLU A 11 0.38 2.89 1.14
N GLN A 12 -0.92 3.12 1.36
CA GLN A 12 -1.79 3.72 0.33
C GLN A 12 -1.32 5.14 -0.02
N LEU A 13 -0.98 5.94 0.99
CA LEU A 13 -0.45 7.29 0.77
C LEU A 13 0.86 7.26 0.00
N GLU A 14 1.76 6.32 0.29
CA GLU A 14 3.02 6.12 -0.44
C GLU A 14 2.77 5.73 -1.89
N ALA A 15 1.93 4.72 -2.15
CA ALA A 15 1.57 4.32 -3.51
C ALA A 15 0.95 5.47 -4.33
N PHE A 16 0.13 6.31 -3.70
CA PHE A 16 -0.43 7.49 -4.36
C PHE A 16 0.63 8.56 -4.65
N GLN A 17 1.65 8.70 -3.81
CA GLN A 17 2.79 9.59 -4.07
C GLN A 17 3.69 9.06 -5.18
N ASP A 18 3.81 7.73 -5.35
CA ASP A 18 4.62 7.14 -6.41
C ASP A 18 3.98 7.30 -7.80
N CYS A 19 2.65 7.34 -7.86
CA CYS A 19 1.90 7.38 -9.12
C CYS A 19 1.39 8.78 -9.50
N THR A 20 1.53 9.77 -8.61
CA THR A 20 1.02 11.13 -8.83
C THR A 20 2.01 12.17 -8.33
N PHE A 21 1.80 13.43 -8.70
CA PHE A 21 2.63 14.54 -8.19
C PHE A 21 2.16 15.09 -6.83
N PHE A 22 1.15 14.48 -6.20
CA PHE A 22 0.58 15.01 -4.96
C PHE A 22 1.39 14.56 -3.74
N THR A 23 1.56 15.48 -2.78
CA THR A 23 2.06 15.16 -1.45
C THR A 23 0.98 14.49 -0.59
N ARG A 24 1.38 13.78 0.48
CA ARG A 24 0.42 13.22 1.48
C ARG A 24 -0.61 14.26 1.94
N LYS A 25 -0.17 15.50 2.18
CA LYS A 25 -1.04 16.60 2.61
C LYS A 25 -2.04 17.00 1.53
N GLU A 26 -1.66 16.96 0.27
CA GLU A 26 -2.55 17.27 -0.86
C GLU A 26 -3.58 16.18 -1.08
N ILE A 27 -3.17 14.91 -1.00
CA ILE A 27 -4.06 13.76 -1.09
C ILE A 27 -5.15 13.84 -0.02
N LEU A 28 -4.78 14.09 1.23
CA LEU A 28 -5.74 14.23 2.33
C LEU A 28 -6.67 15.44 2.17
N ARG A 29 -6.15 16.58 1.68
CA ARG A 29 -6.97 17.77 1.41
C ARG A 29 -7.97 17.52 0.27
N LEU A 30 -7.54 16.84 -0.79
CA LEU A 30 -8.38 16.52 -1.94
C LEU A 30 -9.50 15.56 -1.53
N HIS A 31 -9.18 14.53 -0.75
CA HIS A 31 -10.17 13.60 -0.20
C HIS A 31 -11.24 14.34 0.63
N GLY A 32 -10.84 15.26 1.50
CA GLY A 32 -11.77 16.10 2.28
C GLY A 32 -12.70 16.93 1.39
N ARG A 33 -12.14 17.64 0.40
CA ARG A 33 -12.95 18.45 -0.54
C ARG A 33 -13.89 17.61 -1.39
N TYR A 34 -13.44 16.46 -1.89
CA TYR A 34 -14.26 15.60 -2.72
C TYR A 34 -15.47 15.06 -1.93
N ARG A 35 -15.27 14.76 -0.65
CA ARG A 35 -16.35 14.37 0.26
C ARG A 35 -17.32 15.50 0.57
N GLU A 36 -16.84 16.74 0.73
CA GLU A 36 -17.72 17.91 0.87
C GLU A 36 -18.59 18.13 -0.38
N LEU A 37 -18.02 17.90 -1.56
CA LEU A 37 -18.72 18.04 -2.84
C LEU A 37 -19.72 16.91 -3.10
N ALA A 38 -19.38 15.68 -2.71
CA ALA A 38 -20.20 14.49 -2.97
C ALA A 38 -20.23 13.53 -1.76
N PRO A 39 -20.93 13.90 -0.68
CA PRO A 39 -20.94 13.14 0.58
C PRO A 39 -21.59 11.75 0.46
N HIS A 40 -22.34 11.50 -0.61
CA HIS A 40 -22.98 10.21 -0.89
C HIS A 40 -22.05 9.21 -1.61
N LEU A 41 -20.94 9.68 -2.19
CA LEU A 41 -19.97 8.82 -2.90
C LEU A 41 -18.82 8.37 -2.00
N VAL A 42 -18.54 9.13 -0.94
CA VAL A 42 -17.40 8.89 -0.04
C VAL A 42 -17.93 8.61 1.36
N PRO A 43 -17.93 7.33 1.81
CA PRO A 43 -18.37 6.95 3.14
C PRO A 43 -17.68 7.74 4.27
N LEU A 44 -18.43 7.97 5.35
CA LEU A 44 -17.90 8.61 6.55
C LEU A 44 -16.86 7.75 7.27
N ASP A 45 -17.12 6.45 7.32
CA ASP A 45 -16.33 5.40 7.94
C ASP A 45 -16.05 4.30 6.92
N PHE A 46 -14.78 4.07 6.63
CA PHE A 46 -14.33 2.98 5.74
C PHE A 46 -14.07 1.68 6.52
N THR A 47 -14.20 1.72 7.84
CA THR A 47 -13.98 0.63 8.80
C THR A 47 -15.06 -0.47 8.76
N ASN A 48 -16.23 -0.20 8.17
CA ASN A 48 -17.29 -1.20 7.99
C ASN A 48 -17.33 -1.84 6.58
N SER A 49 -16.36 -1.52 5.73
CA SER A 49 -16.22 -2.16 4.43
C SER A 49 -15.61 -3.56 4.64
N PRO A 50 -16.17 -4.65 4.08
CA PRO A 50 -15.52 -5.94 4.14
C PRO A 50 -14.13 -5.76 3.53
N ARG A 51 -13.12 -5.89 4.40
CA ARG A 51 -11.70 -5.74 4.16
C ARG A 51 -11.39 -6.09 2.69
N HIS A 52 -11.13 -5.09 1.85
CA HIS A 52 -10.37 -5.31 0.63
C HIS A 52 -8.97 -5.72 1.10
N GLN A 53 -8.83 -6.99 1.48
CA GLN A 53 -7.53 -7.63 1.55
C GLN A 53 -7.06 -7.61 0.11
N SER A 54 -6.17 -6.68 -0.21
CA SER A 54 -5.25 -6.94 -1.30
C SER A 54 -4.68 -8.35 -1.08
N PRO A 55 -4.58 -9.19 -2.13
CA PRO A 55 -4.00 -10.51 -1.98
C PRO A 55 -2.65 -10.36 -1.28
N PRO A 56 -2.31 -11.21 -0.29
CA PRO A 56 -1.01 -11.15 0.33
C PRO A 56 0.03 -11.26 -0.77
N ASP A 57 0.92 -10.27 -0.83
CA ASP A 57 2.05 -10.18 -1.75
C ASP A 57 2.66 -11.57 -1.92
N ALA A 58 2.53 -12.12 -3.13
CA ALA A 58 3.20 -13.35 -3.52
C ALA A 58 4.68 -13.04 -3.68
N HIS A 59 5.35 -12.81 -2.54
CA HIS A 59 6.78 -12.67 -2.47
C HIS A 59 7.37 -14.01 -2.92
N ARG A 60 7.78 -14.05 -4.19
CA ARG A 60 8.57 -15.09 -4.83
C ARG A 60 9.89 -15.25 -4.05
N GLN A 61 9.84 -15.97 -2.94
CA GLN A 61 11.03 -16.46 -2.25
C GLN A 61 11.47 -17.77 -2.91
N HIS A 62 12.15 -17.67 -4.05
CA HIS A 62 13.02 -18.76 -4.53
C HIS A 62 14.29 -18.17 -5.14
N ALA A 63 15.17 -17.69 -4.27
CA ALA A 63 16.59 -17.57 -4.56
C ALA A 63 17.34 -18.24 -3.41
N GLY A 64 17.34 -19.57 -3.42
CA GLY A 64 17.98 -20.41 -2.41
C GLY A 64 18.42 -21.72 -3.04
N ALA A 65 19.52 -21.67 -3.79
CA ALA A 65 20.33 -22.85 -4.13
C ALA A 65 21.75 -22.39 -4.48
N GLN A 66 22.50 -21.93 -3.47
CA GLN A 66 23.96 -21.97 -3.52
C GLN A 66 24.40 -23.14 -2.65
N GLY A 67 24.89 -24.20 -3.29
CA GLY A 67 25.43 -25.38 -2.64
C GLY A 67 25.75 -26.45 -3.67
N GLU A 68 27.03 -26.52 -4.06
CA GLU A 68 27.85 -27.76 -4.14
C GLU A 68 29.23 -27.41 -4.77
N PRO A 69 30.35 -27.67 -4.08
CA PRO A 69 31.69 -27.53 -4.64
C PRO A 69 32.07 -28.80 -5.41
N VAL A 70 32.14 -28.73 -6.75
CA VAL A 70 32.68 -29.84 -7.54
C VAL A 70 34.21 -29.78 -7.54
N GLN A 71 34.76 -30.72 -6.80
CA GLN A 71 36.15 -31.16 -6.75
C GLN A 71 36.68 -31.48 -8.16
N GLY A 72 37.90 -31.04 -8.47
CA GLY A 72 38.60 -31.41 -9.71
C GLY A 72 38.77 -32.93 -9.83
N PRO A 73 38.91 -33.45 -11.07
CA PRO A 73 40.25 -33.91 -11.48
C PRO A 73 40.56 -33.75 -12.98
N ASP A 74 41.84 -33.95 -13.30
CA ASP A 74 42.43 -34.39 -14.59
C ASP A 74 42.83 -33.31 -15.64
N ARG A 75 44.03 -32.73 -15.50
CA ARG A 75 45.24 -33.10 -16.30
C ARG A 75 46.44 -32.21 -15.99
#